data_AF-A0A8T4TCE5-F1
#
_entry.id   AF-A0A8T4TCE5-F1
#
_cell.length_a   1.000
_cell.length_b   1.000
_cell.length_c   1.000
_cell.angle_alpha   90.00
_cell.angle_beta   90.00
_cell.angle_gamma   90.00
#
_symmetry.space_group_name_H-M   'P 1'
#
loop_
_entity.id
_entity.type
_entity.pdbx_description
1 polymer ?
#
loop_
_entity_poly.entity_id
_entity_poly.type
_entity_poly.pdbx_seq_one_letter_code
_entity_poly.pdbx_strand_id
1 'polypeptide(L)' 'MGKVILKNAITRKPGHLYYVDGKGNVCEAVMARGGKKKAKKKVAKKKKRR' A
#
# COMPACT_ATOMS: atom_id res chain seq x y z
N MET A 1 23.91 12.42 11.25
CA MET A 1 23.66 10.95 11.30
C MET A 1 22.28 10.72 11.87
N GLY A 2 21.43 9.94 11.20
CA GLY A 2 20.09 9.63 11.70
C GLY A 2 20.12 8.63 12.86
N LYS A 3 19.25 8.81 13.86
CA LYS A 3 19.09 7.90 15.01
C LYS A 3 17.80 7.09 14.85
N VAL A 4 17.88 5.77 15.02
CA VAL A 4 16.68 4.91 15.08
C VAL A 4 15.97 5.18 16.41
N ILE A 5 14.76 5.72 16.36
CA ILE A 5 13.96 6.07 17.55
C ILE A 5 13.15 4.85 18.03
N LEU A 6 12.65 4.03 17.10
CA LEU A 6 11.80 2.88 17.39
C LEU A 6 12.14 1.70 16.48
N LYS A 7 12.38 0.54 17.08
CA LYS A 7 12.51 -0.74 16.36
C LYS A 7 11.15 -1.44 16.34
N ASN A 8 10.88 -2.21 15.28
CA ASN A 8 9.66 -3.03 15.14
C ASN A 8 8.35 -2.24 15.28
N ALA A 9 8.29 -1.02 14.74
CA ALA A 9 7.09 -0.19 14.79
C ALA A 9 5.85 -0.83 14.13
N ILE A 10 6.03 -1.83 13.27
CA ILE A 10 4.95 -2.60 12.64
C ILE A 10 5.30 -4.09 12.53
N THR A 11 4.28 -4.94 12.61
CA THR A 11 4.37 -6.36 12.27
C THR A 11 3.99 -6.54 10.80
N ARG A 12 4.90 -7.11 9.99
CA ARG A 12 4.67 -7.30 8.56
C ARG A 12 3.98 -8.63 8.28
N LYS A 13 2.88 -8.59 7.52
CA LYS A 13 2.17 -9.78 7.08
C LYS A 13 2.76 -10.33 5.78
N PRO A 14 2.86 -11.65 5.63
CA PRO A 14 3.31 -12.25 4.37
C PRO A 14 2.29 -11.93 3.27
N GLY A 15 2.77 -11.52 2.09
CA GLY A 15 1.88 -11.20 0.95
C GLY A 15 1.46 -9.73 0.87
N HIS A 16 1.94 -8.88 1.77
CA HIS A 16 1.66 -7.44 1.77
C HIS A 16 2.92 -6.62 1.46
N LEU A 17 2.73 -5.51 0.75
CA LEU A 17 3.72 -4.47 0.50
C LEU A 17 3.54 -3.37 1.55
N TYR A 18 4.65 -2.98 2.19
CA TYR A 18 4.69 -1.89 3.16
C TYR A 18 5.55 -0.76 2.62
N TYR A 19 5.03 0.46 2.61
CA TYR A 19 5.73 1.65 2.11
C TYR A 19 5.39 2.88 2.94
N VAL A 20 6.20 3.93 2.81
CA VAL A 20 5.97 5.23 3.45
C VAL A 20 5.40 6.20 2.42
N ASP A 21 4.28 6.84 2.73
CA ASP A 21 3.69 7.86 1.86
C ASP A 21 4.40 9.22 2.02
N GLY A 22 4.06 10.20 1.16
CA GLY A 22 4.63 11.54 1.26
C GLY A 22 4.27 12.31 2.55
N LYS A 23 3.32 11.80 3.35
CA LYS A 23 2.94 12.35 4.65
C LYS A 23 3.66 11.65 5.81
N GLY A 24 4.52 10.67 5.53
CA GLY A 24 5.27 9.92 6.53
C GLY A 24 4.49 8.76 7.17
N ASN A 25 3.33 8.37 6.64
CA ASN A 25 2.56 7.23 7.15
C ASN A 25 3.06 5.92 6.57
N VAL A 26 3.01 4.86 7.38
CA VAL A 26 3.25 3.49 6.90
C VAL A 26 1.95 2.93 6.34
N CYS A 27 1.93 2.62 5.05
CA CYS A 27 0.78 2.04 4.36
C CYS A 27 0.99 0.55 4.06
N GLU A 28 -0.11 -0.21 4.00
CA GLU A 28 -0.15 -1.64 3.68
C GLU A 28 -0.96 -1.88 2.41
N ALA A 29 -0.43 -2.65 1.45
CA ALA A 29 -1.14 -3.03 0.23
C ALA A 29 -0.98 -4.53 -0.06
N VAL A 30 -2.07 -5.21 -0.46
CA VAL A 30 -2.01 -6.64 -0.84
C VAL A 30 -1.27 -6.79 -2.16
N MET A 31 -0.21 -7.60 -2.18
CA MET A 31 0.58 -7.83 -3.40
C MET A 31 -0.21 -8.64 -4.42
N ALA A 32 -0.21 -8.17 -5.67
CA ALA A 32 -0.67 -8.96 -6.81
C ALA A 32 0.40 -10.00 -7.17
N ARG A 33 0.45 -11.11 -6.41
CA ARG A 33 1.28 -12.26 -6.77
C ARG A 33 0.75 -12.85 -8.09
N GLY A 34 1.65 -13.23 -8.99
CA GLY A 34 1.30 -13.82 -10.28
C GLY A 34 0.48 -15.09 -10.10
N GLY A 35 -0.80 -15.03 -10.44
CA GLY A 35 -1.74 -16.13 -10.32
C GLY A 35 -3.15 -15.65 -10.61
N LYS A 36 -3.74 -16.11 -11.72
CA LYS A 36 -5.02 -15.69 -12.33
C LYS A 36 -5.19 -14.17 -12.46
N LYS A 37 -5.15 -13.68 -13.71
CA LYS A 37 -5.44 -12.28 -14.08
C LYS A 37 -6.77 -11.85 -13.45
N LYS A 38 -6.73 -11.06 -12.35
CA LYS A 38 -7.94 -10.41 -11.85
C LYS A 38 -8.39 -9.42 -12.92
N ALA A 39 -9.62 -9.58 -13.40
CA ALA A 39 -10.22 -8.65 -14.34
C ALA A 39 -10.07 -7.23 -13.79
N LYS A 40 -9.57 -6.30 -14.62
CA LYS A 40 -9.42 -4.88 -14.25
C LYS A 40 -10.78 -4.41 -13.71
N LYS A 41 -10.89 -4.16 -12.39
CA LYS A 41 -12.04 -3.41 -11.85
C LYS A 41 -12.00 -2.07 -12.55
N LYS A 42 -12.97 -1.82 -13.46
CA LYS A 42 -13.13 -0.52 -14.11
C LYS A 42 -13.27 0.49 -12.98
N VAL A 43 -12.27 1.37 -12.82
CA VAL A 43 -12.37 2.52 -11.91
C VAL A 43 -13.53 3.33 -12.46
N ALA A 44 -14.68 3.30 -11.76
CA ALA A 44 -15.79 4.17 -12.08
C ALA A 44 -15.27 5.61 -11.95
N LYS A 45 -15.03 6.27 -13.09
CA LYS A 45 -14.71 7.70 -13.11
C LYS A 45 -15.80 8.39 -12.31
N LYS A 46 -15.46 8.92 -11.12
CA LYS A 46 -16.35 9.81 -10.37
C LYS A 46 -16.71 10.94 -11.33
N LYS A 47 -17.98 10.99 -11.74
CA LYS A 47 -18.53 12.03 -12.61
C LYS A 47 -18.21 13.37 -11.96
N LYS A 48 -17.33 14.16 -12.59
CA LYS A 48 -17.09 15.55 -12.20
C LYS A 48 -18.45 16.23 -12.28
N ARG A 49 -19.06 16.52 -11.12
CA ARG A 49 -20.23 17.40 -11.07
C ARG A 49 -19.70 18.75 -11.52
N ARG A 50 -20.23 19.23 -12.65
CA ARG A 50 -19.97 20.56 -13.21
C ARG A 50 -20.39 21.61 -12.21
#